data_AF-A0A2T1LQK6-F1
#
_entry.id   AF-A0A2T1LQK6-F1
#
_cell.length_a   1.000
_cell.length_b   1.000
_cell.length_c   1.000
_cell.angle_alpha   90.00
_cell.angle_beta   90.00
_cell.angle_gamma   90.00
#
_symmetry.space_group_name_H-M   'P 1'
#
loop_
_entity.id
_entity.type
_entity.pdbx_description
1 polymer ?
#
loop_
_entity_poly.entity_id
_entity_poly.type
_entity_poly.pdbx_seq_one_letter_code
_entity_poly.pdbx_strand_id
1 'polypeptide(L)'
;MKLISIPTNYAQDIRKISDLELIKNIQQNLVSTGYLSNQSEIDGIIGQKTINAFINFKKDNYLEHPFILGKTTANKLLSQAPLSYKPNSLKYELTPRREAILDLIRYTEGTDRSVDDKDTGFNIIFSGRTFKDYSKHPDILIKANGLASTAAGAYQFLDST
;
A
#
# COMPACT_ATOMS: atom_id res chain seq x y z
N MET A 1 -15.95 25.26 -13.69
CA MET A 1 -15.24 24.23 -12.91
C MET A 1 -14.48 24.97 -11.81
N LYS A 2 -15.01 25.02 -10.58
CA LYS A 2 -14.41 25.82 -9.48
C LYS A 2 -13.10 25.12 -9.12
N LEU A 3 -11.96 25.78 -9.34
CA LEU A 3 -10.66 25.26 -8.91
C LEU A 3 -10.68 25.25 -7.37
N ILE A 4 -10.78 24.04 -6.82
CA ILE A 4 -10.80 23.79 -5.39
C ILE A 4 -9.37 24.00 -4.88
N SER A 5 -9.16 25.10 -4.14
CA SER A 5 -7.85 25.50 -3.62
C SER A 5 -7.77 25.08 -2.15
N ILE A 6 -6.98 24.05 -1.85
CA ILE A 6 -6.49 23.81 -0.49
C ILE A 6 -5.30 24.77 -0.28
N PRO A 7 -5.29 25.61 0.78
CA PRO A 7 -4.18 26.52 1.02
C PRO A 7 -2.88 25.73 1.20
N THR A 8 -1.94 25.92 0.31
CA THR A 8 -0.63 25.26 0.29
C THR A 8 0.43 26.01 1.10
N ASN A 9 0.08 27.16 1.66
CA ASN A 9 1.02 28.15 2.21
C ASN A 9 1.14 28.12 3.74
N TYR A 10 0.30 27.35 4.44
CA TYR A 10 0.34 27.22 5.91
C TYR A 10 -0.01 25.80 6.36
N ALA A 11 0.48 25.39 7.54
CA ALA A 11 0.20 24.10 8.13
C ALA A 11 -0.83 24.23 9.25
N GLN A 12 -1.99 23.57 9.11
CA GLN A 12 -3.08 23.66 10.09
C GLN A 12 -3.46 22.28 10.63
N ASP A 13 -3.78 22.20 11.92
CA ASP A 13 -4.37 21.00 12.51
C ASP A 13 -5.80 20.86 12.00
N ILE A 14 -6.10 19.74 11.34
CA ILE A 14 -7.41 19.44 10.77
C ILE A 14 -8.53 19.60 11.80
N ARG A 15 -8.28 19.28 13.07
CA ARG A 15 -9.30 19.36 14.15
C ARG A 15 -9.68 20.80 14.51
N LYS A 16 -8.85 21.78 14.13
CA LYS A 16 -9.02 23.19 14.45
C LYS A 16 -9.46 24.02 13.23
N ILE A 17 -9.71 23.38 12.10
CA ILE A 17 -10.21 24.07 10.91
C ILE A 17 -11.68 24.42 11.13
N SER A 18 -12.02 25.70 10.93
CA SER A 18 -13.40 26.20 11.01
C SER A 18 -13.95 26.66 9.65
N ASP A 19 -13.10 26.70 8.62
CA ASP A 19 -13.49 27.12 7.28
C ASP A 19 -14.30 26.02 6.58
N LEU A 20 -15.59 26.29 6.38
CA LEU A 20 -16.54 25.35 5.78
C LEU A 20 -16.17 24.96 4.34
N GLU A 21 -15.68 25.90 3.53
CA GLU A 21 -15.30 25.58 2.14
C GLU A 21 -14.08 24.65 2.14
N LEU A 22 -13.09 24.94 2.98
CA LEU A 22 -11.89 24.12 3.11
C LEU A 22 -12.23 22.68 3.56
N ILE A 23 -13.12 22.52 4.54
CA ILE A 23 -13.52 21.20 5.03
C ILE A 23 -14.18 20.38 3.92
N LYS A 24 -15.13 20.97 3.20
CA LYS A 24 -15.81 20.29 2.08
C LYS A 24 -14.83 19.90 0.99
N ASN A 25 -13.86 20.76 0.70
CA ASN A 25 -12.81 20.49 -0.28
C ASN A 25 -11.92 19.31 0.15
N ILE A 26 -11.53 19.23 1.43
CA ILE A 26 -10.76 18.10 1.96
C ILE A 26 -11.58 16.81 1.88
N GLN A 27 -12.83 16.84 2.34
CA GLN A 27 -13.73 15.68 2.30
C GLN A 27 -13.93 15.19 0.87
N GLN A 28 -14.13 16.09 -0.09
CA GLN A 28 -14.29 15.74 -1.50
C GLN A 28 -13.04 15.03 -2.05
N ASN A 29 -11.83 15.52 -1.75
CA ASN A 29 -10.60 14.85 -2.16
C ASN A 29 -10.41 13.49 -1.47
N LEU A 30 -10.81 13.36 -0.20
CA LEU A 30 -10.78 12.07 0.51
C LEU A 30 -11.76 11.05 -0.09
N VAL A 31 -12.93 11.50 -0.59
CA VAL A 31 -13.85 10.66 -1.36
C VAL A 31 -13.22 10.29 -2.71
N SER A 32 -12.68 11.25 -3.45
CA SER A 32 -12.04 10.99 -4.75
C SER A 32 -10.86 10.03 -4.65
N THR A 33 -10.12 10.06 -3.54
CA THR A 33 -9.02 9.14 -3.27
C THR A 33 -9.49 7.79 -2.70
N GLY A 34 -10.77 7.64 -2.32
CA GLY A 34 -11.35 6.39 -1.82
C GLY A 34 -11.18 6.13 -0.32
N TYR A 35 -10.70 7.11 0.45
CA TYR A 35 -10.54 7.00 1.91
C TYR A 35 -11.81 7.38 2.68
N LEU A 36 -12.72 8.12 2.05
CA LEU A 36 -14.03 8.46 2.57
C LEU A 36 -15.10 7.78 1.72
N SER A 37 -16.15 7.28 2.36
CA SER A 37 -16.98 6.23 1.79
C SER A 37 -17.81 6.73 0.62
N ASN A 38 -18.45 7.89 0.78
CA ASN A 38 -19.43 8.41 -0.17
C ASN A 38 -19.50 9.94 -0.17
N GLN A 39 -19.99 10.52 -1.26
CA GLN A 39 -20.27 11.96 -1.39
C GLN A 39 -21.21 12.50 -0.29
N SER A 40 -22.07 11.64 0.26
CA SER A 40 -22.98 11.99 1.37
C SER A 40 -22.27 12.30 2.68
N GLU A 41 -20.99 11.96 2.82
CA GLU A 41 -20.17 12.28 4.00
C GLU A 41 -19.48 13.66 3.86
N ILE A 42 -19.79 14.43 2.80
CA ILE A 42 -19.33 15.81 2.61
C ILE A 42 -20.34 16.77 3.24
N ASP A 43 -20.34 16.79 4.56
CA ASP A 43 -21.22 17.62 5.39
C ASP A 43 -20.58 18.96 5.80
N GLY A 44 -19.27 19.12 5.59
CA GLY A 44 -18.52 20.28 6.10
C GLY A 44 -18.20 20.21 7.59
N ILE A 45 -18.32 19.03 8.21
CA ILE A 45 -18.05 18.78 9.63
C ILE A 45 -16.88 17.80 9.76
N ILE A 46 -15.90 18.15 10.60
CA ILE A 46 -14.74 17.29 10.86
C ILE A 46 -15.09 16.32 11.99
N GLY A 47 -15.77 15.23 11.64
CA GLY A 47 -16.07 14.13 12.54
C GLY A 47 -14.96 13.09 12.62
N GLN A 48 -15.15 12.08 13.48
CA GLN A 48 -14.20 10.98 13.64
C GLN A 48 -13.93 10.24 12.33
N LYS A 49 -14.95 10.11 11.46
CA LYS A 49 -14.83 9.49 10.14
C LYS A 49 -13.84 10.24 9.25
N THR A 50 -14.00 11.55 9.12
CA THR A 50 -13.11 12.41 8.33
C THR A 50 -11.69 12.39 8.90
N ILE A 51 -11.56 12.42 10.23
CA ILE A 51 -10.26 12.32 10.90
C ILE A 51 -9.58 10.98 10.59
N ASN A 52 -10.29 9.86 10.72
CA ASN A 52 -9.75 8.53 10.43
C ASN A 52 -9.36 8.39 8.96
N ALA A 53 -10.20 8.86 8.04
CA ALA A 53 -9.91 8.87 6.61
C ALA A 53 -8.65 9.69 6.29
N PHE A 54 -8.51 10.86 6.89
CA PHE A 54 -7.33 11.71 6.74
C PHE A 54 -6.06 11.04 7.30
N ILE A 55 -6.13 10.42 8.46
CA ILE A 55 -5.00 9.69 9.06
C ILE A 55 -4.59 8.51 8.16
N ASN A 56 -5.54 7.73 7.67
CA ASN A 56 -5.28 6.60 6.78
C ASN A 56 -4.63 7.09 5.48
N PHE A 57 -5.17 8.16 4.87
CA PHE A 57 -4.57 8.80 3.72
C PHE A 57 -3.11 9.17 3.96
N LYS A 58 -2.81 9.81 5.10
CA LYS A 58 -1.44 10.20 5.44
C LYS A 58 -0.54 8.99 5.69
N LYS A 59 -1.05 7.96 6.36
CA LYS A 59 -0.32 6.73 6.66
C LYS A 59 0.08 6.00 5.38
N ASP A 60 -0.85 5.86 4.45
CA ASP A 60 -0.62 5.13 3.19
C ASP A 60 0.27 5.92 2.22
N ASN A 61 0.33 7.25 2.39
CA ASN A 61 1.23 8.13 1.64
C ASN A 61 2.51 8.51 2.40
N TYR A 62 2.80 7.87 3.54
CA TYR A 62 4.02 8.09 4.33
C TYR A 62 4.24 9.55 4.77
N LEU A 63 3.16 10.25 5.11
CA LEU A 63 3.20 11.66 5.52
C LEU A 63 3.25 11.81 7.04
N GLU A 64 4.20 12.59 7.53
CA GLU A 64 4.38 12.85 8.96
C GLU A 64 3.26 13.72 9.56
N HIS A 65 3.09 13.62 10.87
CA HIS A 65 2.12 14.35 11.71
C HIS A 65 0.64 14.07 11.36
N PRO A 66 -0.04 13.15 12.07
CA PRO A 66 -1.33 12.59 11.64
C PRO A 66 -2.46 13.61 11.46
N PHE A 67 -2.43 14.72 12.19
CA PHE A 67 -3.50 15.72 12.18
C PHE A 67 -3.15 17.00 11.40
N ILE A 68 -1.93 17.12 10.89
CA ILE A 68 -1.48 18.36 10.24
C ILE A 68 -1.74 18.30 8.73
N LEU A 69 -2.50 19.27 8.23
CA LEU A 69 -2.62 19.57 6.81
C LEU A 69 -1.56 20.62 6.45
N GLY A 70 -0.44 20.18 5.89
CA GLY A 70 0.61 21.04 5.35
C GLY A 70 0.70 20.99 3.83
N LYS A 71 1.62 21.76 3.24
CA LYS A 71 1.84 21.85 1.79
C LYS A 71 1.99 20.48 1.10
N THR A 72 2.80 19.60 1.66
CA THR A 72 3.05 18.25 1.11
C THR A 72 1.78 17.40 1.12
N THR A 73 1.01 17.46 2.22
CA THR A 73 -0.27 16.74 2.35
C THR A 73 -1.32 17.29 1.40
N ALA A 74 -1.45 18.61 1.30
CA ALA A 74 -2.39 19.27 0.39
C ALA A 74 -2.08 18.94 -1.08
N ASN A 75 -0.82 19.06 -1.50
CA ASN A 75 -0.41 18.69 -2.85
C ASN A 75 -0.71 17.22 -3.15
N LYS A 76 -0.39 16.33 -2.20
CA LYS A 76 -0.63 14.90 -2.36
C LYS A 76 -2.12 14.60 -2.50
N LEU A 77 -2.99 15.19 -1.66
CA LEU A 77 -4.45 15.04 -1.73
C LEU A 77 -5.00 15.46 -3.10
N LEU A 78 -4.48 16.55 -3.67
CA LEU A 78 -4.92 17.07 -4.97
C LEU A 78 -4.40 16.25 -6.16
N SER A 79 -3.23 15.63 -6.04
CA SER A 79 -2.58 14.88 -7.13
C SER A 79 -2.87 13.37 -7.12
N GLN A 80 -3.39 12.83 -6.02
CA GLN A 80 -3.53 11.39 -5.83
C GLN A 80 -4.73 10.85 -6.63
N ALA A 81 -4.49 9.78 -7.40
CA ALA A 81 -5.54 9.01 -8.06
C ALA A 81 -6.38 8.21 -7.03
N PRO A 82 -7.62 7.82 -7.37
CA PRO A 82 -8.42 6.92 -6.53
C PRO A 82 -7.64 5.66 -6.16
N LEU A 83 -7.74 5.24 -4.89
CA LEU A 83 -7.20 3.96 -4.44
C LEU A 83 -7.76 2.84 -5.33
N SER A 84 -6.86 2.14 -6.03
CA SER A 84 -7.19 0.87 -6.66
C SER A 84 -7.33 -0.16 -5.53
N TYR A 85 -8.56 -0.38 -5.07
CA TYR A 85 -8.85 -1.42 -4.09
C TYR A 85 -8.39 -2.79 -4.61
N LYS A 86 -7.23 -3.26 -4.14
CA LYS A 86 -6.81 -4.65 -4.26
C LYS A 86 -7.33 -5.35 -3.02
N PRO A 87 -8.38 -6.18 -3.10
CA PRO A 87 -8.84 -6.94 -1.94
C PRO A 87 -7.68 -7.82 -1.46
N ASN A 88 -7.11 -7.46 -0.32
CA ASN A 88 -6.08 -8.25 0.32
C ASN A 88 -6.78 -9.39 1.05
N SER A 89 -6.94 -10.54 0.39
CA SER A 89 -7.51 -11.77 0.96
C SER A 89 -6.60 -12.43 2.02
N LEU A 90 -5.65 -11.68 2.58
CA LEU A 90 -4.67 -12.17 3.54
C LEU A 90 -5.16 -11.88 4.96
N LYS A 91 -4.94 -12.83 5.88
CA LYS A 91 -5.24 -12.69 7.33
C LYS A 91 -4.59 -11.44 7.95
N TYR A 92 -3.55 -10.92 7.31
CA TYR A 92 -3.00 -9.62 7.61
C TYR A 92 -2.97 -8.74 6.37
N GLU A 93 -3.39 -7.49 6.53
CA GLU A 93 -3.31 -6.48 5.48
C GLU A 93 -1.84 -6.25 5.07
N LEU A 94 -1.56 -6.42 3.77
CA LEU A 94 -0.30 -6.06 3.14
C LEU A 94 -0.27 -4.55 2.89
N THR A 95 -0.03 -3.77 3.96
CA THR A 95 0.20 -2.32 3.83
C THR A 95 1.47 -2.06 3.01
N PRO A 96 1.61 -0.91 2.34
CA PRO A 96 2.83 -0.54 1.60
C PRO A 96 4.11 -0.68 2.44
N ARG A 97 4.07 -0.35 3.74
CA ARG A 97 5.19 -0.55 4.66
C ARG A 97 5.55 -2.02 4.87
N ARG A 98 4.54 -2.89 4.98
CA ARG A 98 4.74 -4.32 5.17
C ARG A 98 5.29 -4.96 3.91
N GLU A 99 4.79 -4.56 2.75
CA GLU A 99 5.32 -4.93 1.45
C GLU A 99 6.81 -4.58 1.34
N ALA A 100 7.17 -3.31 1.62
CA ALA A 100 8.57 -2.88 1.62
C ALA A 100 9.48 -3.68 2.59
N ILE A 101 8.96 -4.09 3.75
CA ILE A 101 9.70 -4.96 4.69
C ILE A 101 9.90 -6.36 4.11
N LEU A 102 8.87 -6.93 3.50
CA LEU A 102 8.97 -8.25 2.88
C LEU A 102 9.94 -8.20 1.69
N ASP A 103 9.92 -7.15 0.89
CA ASP A 103 10.84 -6.93 -0.23
C ASP A 103 12.30 -6.85 0.27
N LEU A 104 12.54 -6.12 1.37
CA LEU A 104 13.86 -6.06 1.99
C LEU A 104 14.35 -7.44 2.43
N ILE A 105 13.49 -8.22 3.11
CA ILE A 105 13.84 -9.59 3.53
C ILE A 105 14.23 -10.43 2.31
N ARG A 106 13.42 -10.42 1.23
CA ARG A 106 13.71 -11.16 -0.01
C ARG A 106 15.04 -10.77 -0.64
N TYR A 107 15.32 -9.46 -0.71
CA TYR A 107 16.58 -8.95 -1.24
C TYR A 107 17.78 -9.44 -0.41
N THR A 108 17.68 -9.36 0.92
CA THR A 108 18.76 -9.82 1.82
C THR A 108 18.96 -11.33 1.81
N GLU A 109 17.90 -12.11 1.57
CA GLU A 109 17.96 -13.57 1.39
C GLU A 109 18.48 -13.96 0.00
N GLY A 110 18.52 -13.02 -0.96
CA GLY A 110 18.99 -13.25 -2.32
C GLY A 110 18.02 -14.03 -3.20
N THR A 111 16.76 -14.18 -2.78
CA THR A 111 15.68 -14.80 -3.55
C THR A 111 15.16 -13.85 -4.62
N ASP A 112 15.15 -12.55 -4.32
CA ASP A 112 14.88 -11.48 -5.26
C ASP A 112 16.11 -10.57 -5.42
N ARG A 113 16.65 -10.48 -6.64
CA ARG A 113 17.87 -9.67 -6.91
C ARG A 113 17.56 -8.34 -7.58
N SER A 114 16.29 -8.10 -7.89
CA SER A 114 15.82 -6.91 -8.56
C SER A 114 14.60 -6.44 -7.79
N VAL A 115 14.73 -5.37 -7.01
CA VAL A 115 13.59 -4.76 -6.31
C VAL A 115 12.76 -3.98 -7.34
N ASP A 116 12.18 -4.69 -8.31
CA ASP A 116 11.21 -4.16 -9.27
C ASP A 116 9.82 -4.78 -9.00
N ASP A 117 8.77 -4.14 -9.52
CA ASP A 117 7.36 -4.61 -9.42
C ASP A 117 7.11 -5.99 -10.09
N LYS A 118 8.17 -6.69 -10.47
CA LYS A 118 8.10 -8.05 -10.95
C LYS A 118 8.09 -8.96 -9.73
N ASP A 119 7.28 -10.00 -9.80
CA ASP A 119 7.11 -11.00 -8.76
C ASP A 119 8.31 -11.97 -8.68
N THR A 120 9.53 -11.40 -8.71
CA THR A 120 10.79 -12.11 -8.61
C THR A 120 11.02 -12.49 -7.15
N GLY A 121 11.23 -13.78 -6.87
CA GLY A 121 11.59 -14.27 -5.54
C GLY A 121 10.56 -15.18 -4.87
N PHE A 122 9.25 -14.99 -5.09
CA PHE A 122 8.24 -15.98 -4.69
C PHE A 122 8.03 -17.06 -5.73
N ASN A 123 8.38 -16.79 -6.98
CA ASN A 123 8.27 -17.75 -8.05
C ASN A 123 9.47 -18.69 -8.17
N ILE A 124 10.34 -18.82 -7.16
CA ILE A 124 11.56 -19.63 -7.22
C ILE A 124 11.27 -21.11 -6.88
N ILE A 125 11.82 -22.03 -7.65
CA ILE A 125 11.87 -23.48 -7.37
C ILE A 125 13.30 -23.83 -6.91
N PHE A 126 13.45 -24.92 -6.17
CA PHE A 126 14.76 -25.51 -5.86
C PHE A 126 15.68 -25.50 -7.10
N SER A 127 16.95 -25.11 -6.90
CA SER A 127 17.97 -24.77 -7.92
C SER A 127 17.91 -23.38 -8.56
N GLY A 128 17.02 -22.49 -8.12
CA GLY A 128 16.96 -21.10 -8.60
C GLY A 128 16.19 -20.90 -9.92
N ARG A 129 15.48 -21.94 -10.38
CA ARG A 129 14.54 -21.85 -11.50
C ARG A 129 13.28 -21.08 -11.10
N THR A 130 12.50 -20.59 -12.06
CA THR A 130 11.25 -19.88 -11.78
C THR A 130 10.01 -20.55 -12.36
N PHE A 131 8.84 -20.38 -11.74
CA PHE A 131 7.53 -20.69 -12.31
C PHE A 131 6.74 -19.41 -12.65
N LYS A 132 5.57 -19.56 -13.31
CA LYS A 132 4.77 -18.43 -13.81
C LYS A 132 3.37 -18.33 -13.22
N ASP A 133 2.84 -19.41 -12.65
CA ASP A 133 1.47 -19.49 -12.18
C ASP A 133 1.42 -19.91 -10.70
N TYR A 134 0.70 -19.14 -9.90
CA TYR A 134 0.49 -19.38 -8.47
C TYR A 134 -0.83 -20.08 -8.17
N SER A 135 -1.68 -20.32 -9.17
CA SER A 135 -2.99 -20.95 -8.98
C SER A 135 -2.87 -22.34 -8.34
N LYS A 136 -1.79 -23.05 -8.67
CA LYS A 136 -1.41 -24.32 -8.08
C LYS A 136 0.11 -24.38 -7.91
N HIS A 137 0.55 -25.12 -6.91
CA HIS A 137 1.95 -25.47 -6.77
C HIS A 137 2.48 -26.16 -8.05
N PRO A 138 3.68 -25.80 -8.56
CA PRO A 138 4.17 -26.27 -9.86
C PRO A 138 4.38 -27.79 -9.93
N ASP A 139 4.58 -28.45 -8.79
CA ASP A 139 4.70 -29.91 -8.67
C ASP A 139 5.82 -30.50 -9.55
N ILE A 140 6.94 -29.78 -9.65
CA ILE A 140 8.10 -30.16 -10.45
C ILE A 140 9.20 -30.65 -9.49
N LEU A 141 9.58 -31.93 -9.58
CA LEU A 141 10.69 -32.49 -8.81
C LEU A 141 12.03 -32.06 -9.42
N ILE A 142 12.84 -31.35 -8.65
CA ILE A 142 14.21 -30.99 -9.02
C ILE A 142 15.20 -31.75 -8.13
N LYS A 143 16.27 -32.29 -8.73
CA LYS A 143 17.38 -32.94 -8.03
C LYS A 143 18.67 -32.16 -8.27
N ALA A 144 19.35 -31.75 -7.20
CA ALA A 144 20.63 -31.02 -7.26
C ALA A 144 21.43 -31.25 -5.98
N ASN A 145 22.75 -31.39 -6.08
CA ASN A 145 23.66 -31.54 -4.94
C ASN A 145 23.27 -32.66 -3.94
N GLY A 146 22.71 -33.79 -4.42
CA GLY A 146 22.29 -34.90 -3.55
C GLY A 146 21.00 -34.64 -2.75
N LEU A 147 20.25 -33.60 -3.11
CA LEU A 147 18.94 -33.27 -2.54
C LEU A 147 17.88 -33.32 -3.64
N ALA A 148 16.65 -33.64 -3.24
CA ALA A 148 15.47 -33.58 -4.10
C ALA A 148 14.39 -32.75 -3.45
N SER A 149 13.72 -31.90 -4.23
CA SER A 149 12.60 -31.11 -3.74
C SER A 149 11.64 -30.74 -4.86
N THR A 150 10.35 -30.74 -4.54
CA THR A 150 9.31 -30.09 -5.35
C THR A 150 9.02 -28.68 -4.88
N ALA A 151 9.64 -28.22 -3.78
CA ALA A 151 9.28 -26.97 -3.11
C ALA A 151 9.46 -25.74 -4.02
N ALA A 152 8.50 -24.83 -3.88
CA ALA A 152 8.42 -23.59 -4.62
C ALA A 152 8.10 -22.43 -3.64
N GLY A 153 8.72 -21.27 -3.84
CA GLY A 153 8.64 -20.13 -2.94
C GLY A 153 9.97 -19.73 -2.32
N ALA A 154 9.93 -18.66 -1.52
CA ALA A 154 11.06 -18.18 -0.73
C ALA A 154 11.47 -19.15 0.39
N TYR A 155 10.53 -19.97 0.88
CA TYR A 155 10.78 -20.98 1.92
C TYR A 155 10.60 -22.38 1.34
N GLN A 156 11.70 -23.13 1.29
CA GLN A 156 11.75 -24.46 0.67
C GLN A 156 12.18 -25.51 1.70
N PHE A 157 11.42 -26.60 1.79
CA PHE A 157 11.86 -27.79 2.52
C PHE A 157 12.66 -28.69 1.58
N LEU A 158 13.82 -29.14 2.04
CA LEU A 158 14.72 -30.02 1.31
C LEU A 158 14.77 -31.37 2.03
N ASP A 159 14.77 -32.44 1.25
CA ASP A 159 15.02 -33.79 1.76
C ASP A 159 16.22 -34.39 1.04
N SER A 160 16.94 -35.27 1.75
CA SER A 160 18.01 -36.06 1.17
C SER A 160 17.46 -37.09 0.19
N THR A 161 18.17 -37.32 -0.91
CA THR A 161 17.84 -38.38 -1.88
C THR A 161 18.27 -39.76 -1.43
#